data_AF-K5XD49-F1
#
_entry.id   AF-K5XD49-F1
#
_cell.length_a   1.000
_cell.length_b   1.000
_cell.length_c   1.000
_cell.angle_alpha   90.00
_cell.angle_beta   90.00
_cell.angle_gamma   90.00
#
_symmetry.space_group_name_H-M   'P 1'
#
loop_
_entity.id
_entity.type
_entity.pdbx_description
1 polymer ?
#
loop_
_entity_poly.entity_id
_entity_poly.type
_entity_poly.pdbx_seq_one_letter_code
_entity_poly.pdbx_strand_id
1 'polypeptide(L)' 'MNFKALTILFGLAFIAAANPLPGPGDNGDICLLICYHEKPDCKAPSYASYDGECWTCCTPQY' A
#
# COMPACT_ATOMS: atom_id res chain seq x y z
N MET A 1 -38.29 -30.86 2.13
CA MET A 1 -37.54 -29.60 1.88
C MET A 1 -37.24 -28.99 3.23
N ASN A 2 -35.99 -29.11 3.71
CA ASN A 2 -35.54 -28.55 4.99
C ASN A 2 -34.47 -27.50 4.68
N PHE A 3 -34.88 -26.24 4.65
CA PHE A 3 -34.12 -25.08 4.15
C PHE A 3 -32.93 -24.66 5.03
N LYS A 4 -32.73 -25.26 6.21
CA LYS A 4 -31.69 -24.84 7.17
C LYS A 4 -30.25 -25.23 6.78
N ALA A 5 -30.06 -26.11 5.81
CA ALA A 5 -28.72 -26.59 5.44
C ALA A 5 -27.99 -25.73 4.39
N LEU A 6 -28.69 -24.78 3.74
CA LEU A 6 -28.12 -24.07 2.58
C LEU A 6 -27.30 -22.82 2.93
N THR A 7 -27.46 -22.27 4.14
CA THR A 7 -26.78 -21.03 4.56
C THR A 7 -25.40 -21.24 5.17
N ILE A 8 -24.95 -22.48 5.35
CA ILE A 8 -23.65 -22.79 5.99
C ILE A 8 -22.51 -22.89 4.95
N LEU A 9 -22.83 -22.91 3.65
CA LEU A 9 -21.85 -23.15 2.57
C LEU A 9 -21.33 -21.89 1.87
N PHE A 10 -21.77 -20.69 2.25
CA PHE A 10 -21.31 -19.44 1.62
C PHE A 10 -21.00 -18.39 2.67
N GLY A 11 -19.71 -18.04 2.82
CA GLY A 11 -19.35 -16.69 3.23
C GLY A 11 -18.45 -16.52 4.46
N LEU A 12 -17.47 -17.39 4.69
CA LEU A 12 -16.32 -17.09 5.56
C LEU A 12 -15.08 -17.72 4.91
N ALA A 13 -14.00 -17.04 4.55
CA ALA A 13 -13.60 -15.67 4.76
C ALA A 13 -12.58 -15.32 3.66
N PHE A 14 -12.80 -14.22 2.91
CA PHE A 14 -11.69 -13.55 2.25
C PHE A 14 -10.94 -12.76 3.33
N ILE A 15 -10.13 -13.45 4.13
CA ILE A 15 -9.09 -12.79 4.90
C ILE A 15 -8.04 -12.37 3.87
N ALA A 16 -8.21 -11.18 3.30
CA ALA A 16 -7.12 -10.48 2.67
C ALA A 16 -6.05 -10.31 3.76
N ALA A 17 -5.00 -11.12 3.68
CA ALA A 17 -3.81 -10.88 4.45
C ALA A 17 -3.27 -9.52 4.01
N ALA A 18 -3.62 -8.47 4.73
CA ALA A 18 -2.88 -7.22 4.69
C ALA A 18 -1.53 -7.51 5.35
N ASN A 19 -0.64 -8.17 4.61
CA ASN A 19 0.77 -8.06 4.91
C ASN A 19 1.07 -6.56 4.82
N PRO A 20 1.64 -5.92 5.85
CA PRO A 20 2.13 -4.57 5.68
C PRO A 20 3.14 -4.63 4.54
N LEU A 21 2.78 -4.00 3.41
CA LEU A 21 3.75 -3.74 2.35
C LEU A 21 4.90 -2.98 3.03
N PRO A 22 6.16 -3.43 2.88
CA PRO A 22 7.29 -2.54 3.13
C PRO A 22 7.08 -1.34 2.21
N GLY A 23 6.59 -0.25 2.78
CA GLY A 23 6.41 0.99 2.03
C GLY A 23 7.78 1.51 1.57
N PRO A 24 7.82 2.41 0.59
CA PRO A 24 9.08 2.96 0.11
C PRO A 24 9.71 3.69 1.29
N GLY A 25 10.86 3.23 1.75
CA GLY A 25 11.44 3.69 3.02
C GLY A 25 12.18 2.63 3.82
N ASP A 26 12.56 1.48 3.24
CA ASP A 26 13.38 0.45 3.91
C ASP A 26 14.74 0.98 4.46
N ASN A 27 15.10 2.24 4.17
CA ASN A 27 16.27 2.94 4.73
C ASN A 27 15.93 3.96 5.85
N GLY A 28 14.70 4.02 6.35
CA GLY A 28 14.28 5.02 7.35
C GLY A 28 13.87 6.38 6.76
N ASP A 29 13.67 6.44 5.45
CA ASP A 29 13.28 7.67 4.75
C ASP A 29 11.83 8.06 5.07
N ILE A 30 11.57 9.37 5.16
CA ILE A 30 10.22 9.89 5.37
C ILE A 30 9.60 10.25 4.02
N CYS A 31 8.50 9.58 3.69
CA CYS A 31 7.78 9.78 2.43
C CYS A 31 6.46 10.53 2.60
N LEU A 32 6.08 11.27 1.57
CA LEU A 32 4.75 11.86 1.49
C LEU A 32 3.70 10.75 1.33
N LEU A 33 2.54 10.93 1.94
CA LEU A 33 1.38 10.04 1.76
C LEU A 33 0.56 10.41 0.50
N ILE A 34 1.23 10.99 -0.50
CA ILE A 34 0.61 11.41 -1.76
C ILE A 34 0.98 10.40 -2.84
N CYS A 35 -0.05 9.95 -3.55
CA CYS A 35 0.05 8.97 -4.62
C CYS A 35 -0.05 9.69 -5.97
N TYR A 36 1.08 9.89 -6.63
CA TYR A 36 1.17 10.52 -7.95
C TYR A 36 1.13 9.45 -9.05
N HIS A 37 0.27 9.65 -10.04
CA HIS A 37 0.17 8.74 -11.17
C HIS A 37 1.43 8.78 -12.06
N GLU A 38 2.01 9.96 -12.23
CA GLU A 38 3.24 10.19 -12.98
C GLU A 38 4.40 10.52 -12.03
N LYS A 39 5.64 10.33 -12.49
CA LYS A 39 6.84 10.62 -11.69
C LYS A 39 6.92 12.12 -11.36
N PRO A 40 6.82 12.53 -10.08
CA PRO A 40 6.85 13.94 -9.70
C PRO A 40 8.28 14.49 -9.71
N ASP A 41 8.38 15.81 -9.86
CA ASP A 41 9.61 16.54 -9.51
C ASP A 41 9.61 16.79 -8.00
N CYS A 42 10.58 16.21 -7.30
CA CYS A 42 10.72 16.35 -5.86
C CYS A 42 11.78 17.40 -5.55
N LYS A 43 11.45 18.32 -4.63
CA LYS A 43 12.41 19.32 -4.18
C LYS A 43 13.51 18.66 -3.36
N ALA A 44 14.78 18.96 -3.67
CA ALA A 44 15.92 18.50 -2.88
C ALA A 44 15.79 18.91 -1.40
N PRO A 45 16.10 18.01 -0.44
CA PRO A 45 16.80 16.74 -0.61
C PRO A 45 15.90 15.52 -0.94
N SER A 46 14.61 15.74 -1.18
CA SER A 46 13.68 14.65 -1.48
C SER A 46 13.86 14.10 -2.90
N TYR A 47 13.52 12.83 -3.09
CA TYR A 47 13.63 12.11 -4.35
C TYR A 47 12.33 11.35 -4.67
N ALA A 48 12.05 11.15 -5.96
CA ALA A 48 10.87 10.40 -6.39
C ALA A 48 11.10 8.90 -6.19
N SER A 49 10.20 8.25 -5.44
CA SER A 49 10.17 6.82 -5.18
C SER A 49 8.87 6.21 -5.72
N TYR A 50 8.89 4.93 -6.09
CA TYR A 50 7.74 4.23 -6.65
C TYR A 50 7.32 3.09 -5.72
N ASP A 51 6.07 3.12 -5.24
CA ASP A 51 5.51 2.17 -4.27
C ASP A 51 4.74 1.01 -4.93
N GLY A 52 5.19 0.58 -6.12
CA GLY A 52 4.51 -0.47 -6.88
C GLY A 52 3.22 -0.02 -7.58
N GLU A 53 2.45 0.90 -6.99
CA GLU A 53 1.18 1.40 -7.55
C GLU A 53 1.26 2.86 -8.03
N CYS A 54 2.08 3.68 -7.37
CA CYS A 54 2.24 5.09 -7.72
C CYS A 54 3.56 5.67 -7.23
N TRP A 55 3.83 6.90 -7.66
CA TRP A 55 4.99 7.66 -7.26
C TRP A 55 4.71 8.49 -6.00
N THR A 56 5.73 8.68 -5.18
CA THR A 56 5.74 9.61 -4.05
C THR A 56 7.10 10.31 -3.95
N CYS A 57 7.19 11.39 -3.17
CA CYS A 57 8.48 11.98 -2.80
C CYS A 57 8.89 11.49 -1.41
N CYS A 58 10.11 10.95 -1.31
CA CYS A 58 10.74 10.48 -0.09
C CYS A 58 11.94 11.36 0.26
N THR A 59 12.19 11.56 1.55
CA THR A 59 13.29 12.37 2.07
C THR A 59 14.18 11.52 2.96
N PRO A 60 15.49 11.44 2.68
CA PRO A 60 16.41 10.68 3.52
C PRO A 60 16.49 11.27 4.92
N GLN A 61 16.53 10.40 5.93
CA GLN A 61 16.84 10.77 7.30
C GLN A 61 18.32 10.46 7.55
N TYR A 62 19.11 11.48 7.92
CA TYR A 62 20.53 11.35 8.22
C TYR A 62 20.76 11.00 9.70
#